data_AF-A0A0H5Q069-F1
#
_entry.id   AF-A0A0H5Q069-F1
#
_cell.length_a   1.000
_cell.length_b   1.000
_cell.length_c   1.000
_cell.angle_alpha   90.00
_cell.angle_beta   90.00
_cell.angle_gamma   90.00
#
_symmetry.space_group_name_H-M   'P 1'
#
loop_
_entity.id
_entity.type
_entity.pdbx_description
1 polymer ?
#
loop_
_entity_poly.entity_id
_entity_poly.type
_entity_poly.pdbx_seq_one_letter_code
_entity_poly.pdbx_strand_id
1 'polypeptide(L)'
;MIDEHTYQPMTCPVCGKFEFTELQETDLLFRDHMQCSICGWIFDCNQISNPDLTGGLNTLSLTEYRDWYKQKIEENPNFNYQEEHYLETAHSCPVCRHHKFKDINSFDICPVCGWCDDELMEKEPTKWAGNSNDLCLQDFKERYKSLCQNHSNYRYKTHGF
;
A
#
# COMPACT_ATOMS: atom_id res chain seq x y z
N MET A 1 23.78 25.21 -8.89
CA MET A 1 23.76 25.08 -7.42
C MET A 1 22.30 25.04 -7.05
N ILE A 2 21.75 23.86 -6.84
CA ILE A 2 20.37 23.69 -6.38
C ILE A 2 20.45 23.85 -4.87
N ASP A 3 19.69 24.81 -4.34
CA ASP A 3 19.68 25.18 -2.93
C ASP A 3 19.34 23.96 -2.06
N GLU A 4 20.20 23.67 -1.07
CA GLU A 4 20.07 22.58 -0.10
C GLU A 4 18.95 22.81 0.94
N HIS A 5 18.18 23.89 0.83
CA HIS A 5 17.02 24.15 1.68
C HIS A 5 15.75 23.93 0.84
N THR A 6 14.83 23.03 1.18
CA THR A 6 13.75 23.35 2.13
C THR A 6 12.83 22.13 2.31
N TYR A 7 13.34 21.00 2.82
CA TYR A 7 12.45 20.09 3.56
C TYR A 7 12.53 20.48 5.03
N GLN A 8 11.38 20.74 5.64
CA GLN A 8 11.27 20.78 7.09
C GLN A 8 10.12 19.84 7.45
N PRO A 9 10.31 18.94 8.42
CA PRO A 9 9.21 18.14 8.94
C PRO A 9 8.05 19.04 9.32
N MET A 10 6.84 18.65 8.96
CA MET A 10 5.65 19.41 9.30
C MET A 10 4.42 18.53 9.43
N THR A 11 3.49 18.94 10.28
CA THR A 11 2.16 18.36 10.29
C THR A 11 1.36 18.85 9.08
N CYS A 12 0.55 17.96 8.51
CA CYS A 12 -0.28 18.25 7.36
C CYS A 12 -1.11 19.53 7.57
N PRO A 13 -0.95 20.54 6.70
CA PRO A 13 -1.55 21.86 6.91
C PRO A 13 -3.07 21.88 6.69
N VAL A 14 -3.64 20.78 6.18
CA VAL A 14 -5.07 20.60 5.93
C VAL A 14 -5.76 19.96 7.14
N CYS A 15 -5.33 18.76 7.52
CA CYS A 15 -6.03 17.97 8.54
C CYS A 15 -5.39 18.01 9.92
N GLY A 16 -4.10 18.38 10.03
CA GLY A 16 -3.37 18.37 11.31
C GLY A 16 -3.10 16.98 11.90
N LYS A 17 -3.41 15.88 11.19
CA LYS A 17 -3.37 14.51 11.72
C LYS A 17 -2.27 13.62 11.13
N PHE A 18 -1.59 14.06 10.08
CA PHE A 18 -0.51 13.32 9.39
C PHE A 18 0.77 14.12 9.49
N GLU A 19 1.90 13.46 9.76
CA GLU A 19 3.21 14.10 9.83
C GLU A 19 4.01 13.78 8.56
N PHE A 20 4.45 14.83 7.89
CA PHE A 20 5.49 14.73 6.88
C PHE A 20 6.83 14.79 7.65
N THR A 21 7.53 13.65 7.76
CA THR A 21 8.80 13.51 8.49
C THR A 21 10.02 13.61 7.58
N GLU A 22 11.17 13.98 8.15
CA GLU A 22 12.45 14.12 7.44
C GLU A 22 12.75 12.92 6.54
N LEU A 23 12.79 13.23 5.26
CA LEU A 23 13.03 12.31 4.18
C LEU A 23 14.52 11.93 4.12
N GLN A 24 14.82 10.64 3.92
CA GLN A 24 16.16 10.22 3.52
C GLN A 24 16.46 10.74 2.10
N GLU A 25 17.72 10.80 1.68
CA GLU A 25 18.09 11.29 0.34
C GLU A 25 17.31 10.63 -0.80
N THR A 26 16.95 9.35 -0.63
CA THR A 26 16.12 8.60 -1.58
C THR A 26 14.69 9.11 -1.63
N ASP A 27 14.14 9.55 -0.51
CA ASP A 27 12.78 10.03 -0.43
C ASP A 27 12.67 11.45 -0.99
N LEU A 28 13.76 12.23 -0.99
CA LEU A 28 13.83 13.55 -1.62
C LEU A 28 13.51 13.49 -3.12
N LEU A 29 13.80 12.36 -3.79
CA LEU A 29 13.45 12.12 -5.19
C LEU A 29 11.94 11.92 -5.41
N PHE A 30 11.19 11.57 -4.37
CA PHE A 30 9.75 11.31 -4.43
C PHE A 30 8.93 12.31 -3.61
N ARG A 31 9.53 13.46 -3.25
CA ARG A 31 8.88 14.47 -2.41
C ARG A 31 7.54 14.95 -2.97
N ASP A 32 7.46 15.18 -4.27
CA ASP A 32 6.23 15.63 -4.97
C ASP A 32 5.15 14.55 -5.04
N HIS A 33 5.44 13.34 -4.53
CA HIS A 33 4.51 12.24 -4.37
C HIS A 33 4.09 12.00 -2.92
N MET A 34 4.63 12.76 -1.95
CA MET A 34 4.19 12.62 -0.56
C MET A 34 2.76 13.13 -0.39
N GLN A 35 1.85 12.21 -0.08
CA GLN A 35 0.44 12.51 0.11
C GLN A 35 0.03 12.18 1.55
N CYS A 36 -0.72 13.08 2.17
CA CYS A 36 -1.34 12.79 3.45
C CYS A 36 -2.40 11.69 3.27
N SER A 37 -2.22 10.54 3.92
CA SER A 37 -3.17 9.42 3.83
C SER A 37 -4.55 9.74 4.39
N ILE A 38 -4.66 10.75 5.25
CA ILE A 38 -5.91 11.07 5.94
C ILE A 38 -6.78 12.00 5.11
N CYS A 39 -6.19 13.04 4.51
CA CYS A 39 -6.96 14.05 3.75
C CYS A 39 -6.67 14.07 2.26
N GLY A 40 -5.61 13.40 1.79
CA GLY A 40 -5.24 13.33 0.37
C GLY A 40 -4.43 14.50 -0.14
N TRP A 41 -4.12 15.50 0.70
CA TRP A 41 -3.33 16.65 0.28
C TRP A 41 -1.89 16.23 -0.04
N ILE A 42 -1.42 16.59 -1.23
CA ILE A 42 -0.06 16.33 -1.69
C ILE A 42 0.85 17.44 -1.14
N PHE A 43 1.98 17.05 -0.59
CA PHE A 43 2.97 17.97 -0.04
C PHE A 43 3.45 18.94 -1.13
N ASP A 44 3.12 20.22 -0.97
CA ASP A 44 3.52 21.28 -1.88
C ASP A 44 4.03 22.49 -1.09
N CYS A 45 5.34 22.72 -1.10
CA CYS A 45 5.98 23.83 -0.41
C CYS A 45 5.60 25.21 -0.98
N ASN A 46 5.24 25.28 -2.26
CA ASN A 46 4.80 26.52 -2.89
C ASN A 46 3.40 26.89 -2.42
N GLN A 47 2.49 25.92 -2.33
CA GLN A 47 1.13 26.14 -1.79
C GLN A 47 1.14 26.35 -0.26
N ILE A 48 2.15 25.86 0.46
CA ILE A 48 2.36 26.24 1.88
C ILE A 48 2.78 27.72 1.98
N SER A 49 3.73 28.14 1.13
CA SER A 49 4.25 29.51 1.15
C SER A 49 3.24 30.54 0.63
N ASN A 50 2.37 30.14 -0.30
CA ASN A 50 1.27 30.93 -0.84
C ASN A 50 -0.03 30.10 -0.83
N PRO A 51 -0.83 30.15 0.25
CA PRO A 51 -2.01 29.31 0.44
C PRO A 51 -3.11 29.44 -0.63
N ASP A 52 -3.14 30.57 -1.34
CA ASP A 52 -4.12 30.84 -2.40
C ASP A 52 -3.55 30.51 -3.80
N LEU A 53 -2.33 29.93 -3.88
CA LEU A 53 -1.74 29.48 -5.13
C LEU A 53 -2.54 28.33 -5.75
N THR A 54 -3.15 28.60 -6.90
CA THR A 54 -3.83 27.61 -7.74
C THR A 54 -2.87 26.96 -8.73
N GLY A 55 -3.10 25.69 -9.08
CA GLY A 55 -2.33 25.01 -10.13
C GLY A 55 -0.92 24.56 -9.71
N GLY A 56 -0.73 24.30 -8.41
CA GLY A 56 0.44 23.59 -7.88
C GLY A 56 0.34 22.07 -8.10
N LEU A 57 0.92 21.28 -7.19
CA LEU A 57 0.77 19.82 -7.19
C LEU A 57 -0.66 19.38 -6.85
N ASN A 58 -1.39 20.21 -6.11
CA ASN A 58 -2.82 20.00 -5.85
C ASN A 58 -3.67 20.82 -6.83
N THR A 59 -4.81 20.25 -7.24
CA THR A 59 -5.78 20.93 -8.12
C THR A 59 -6.40 22.16 -7.46
N LEU A 60 -6.65 22.10 -6.16
CA LEU A 60 -7.14 23.22 -5.34
C LEU A 60 -5.96 23.94 -4.67
N SER A 61 -6.13 25.24 -4.39
CA SER A 61 -5.25 25.95 -3.46
C SER A 61 -5.32 25.36 -2.05
N LEU A 62 -4.36 25.66 -1.18
CA LEU A 62 -4.37 25.16 0.20
C LEU A 62 -5.60 25.67 0.97
N THR A 63 -6.01 26.93 0.72
CA THR A 63 -7.22 27.51 1.32
C THR A 63 -8.47 26.73 0.88
N GLU A 64 -8.66 26.54 -0.43
CA GLU A 64 -9.82 25.80 -0.98
C GLU A 64 -9.83 24.33 -0.53
N TYR A 65 -8.67 23.69 -0.46
CA TYR A 65 -8.55 22.29 -0.03
C TYR A 65 -8.94 22.12 1.45
N ARG A 66 -8.59 23.09 2.32
CA ARG A 66 -9.03 23.09 3.72
C ARG A 66 -10.54 23.13 3.83
N ASP A 67 -11.20 23.97 3.04
CA ASP A 67 -12.65 24.09 3.08
C ASP A 67 -13.35 22.86 2.50
N TRP A 68 -12.81 22.28 1.43
CA TRP A 68 -13.25 20.97 0.93
C TRP A 68 -13.12 19.87 1.98
N TYR A 69 -11.98 19.78 2.68
CA TYR A 69 -11.77 18.76 3.71
C TYR A 69 -12.71 18.95 4.92
N LYS A 70 -13.00 20.19 5.32
CA LYS A 70 -13.99 20.45 6.38
C LYS A 70 -15.36 19.91 5.99
N GLN A 71 -15.81 20.15 4.77
CA GLN A 71 -17.08 19.60 4.27
C GLN A 71 -17.07 18.07 4.30
N LYS A 72 -15.96 17.43 3.90
CA LYS A 72 -15.83 15.97 4.00
C LYS A 72 -15.97 15.42 5.42
N ILE A 73 -15.37 16.10 6.40
CA ILE A 73 -15.50 15.71 7.81
C ILE A 73 -16.92 15.96 8.36
N GLU A 74 -17.59 17.02 7.91
CA GLU A 74 -18.99 17.29 8.27
C GLU A 74 -19.93 16.21 7.71
N GLU A 75 -19.70 15.74 6.49
CA GLU A 75 -20.45 14.65 5.86
C GLU A 75 -20.16 13.29 6.51
N ASN A 76 -18.88 13.00 6.76
CA ASN A 76 -18.41 11.75 7.35
C ASN A 76 -17.28 12.03 8.36
N PRO A 77 -17.58 12.03 9.68
CA PRO A 77 -16.57 12.27 10.71
C PRO A 77 -15.41 11.26 10.71
N ASN A 78 -15.60 10.09 10.10
CA ASN A 78 -14.60 9.03 9.97
C ASN A 78 -13.92 9.02 8.59
N PHE A 79 -14.09 10.07 7.77
CA PHE A 79 -13.46 10.15 6.46
C PHE A 79 -11.94 9.95 6.55
N ASN A 80 -11.45 9.07 5.68
CA ASN A 80 -10.04 8.78 5.47
C ASN A 80 -9.80 8.67 3.97
N TYR A 81 -8.95 9.54 3.43
CA TYR A 81 -8.69 9.61 2.00
C TYR A 81 -8.15 8.29 1.44
N GLN A 82 -7.18 7.68 2.12
CA GLN A 82 -6.58 6.42 1.71
C GLN A 82 -7.63 5.30 1.65
N GLU A 83 -8.56 5.24 2.61
CA GLU A 83 -9.63 4.24 2.60
C GLU A 83 -10.64 4.46 1.46
N GLU A 84 -11.08 5.70 1.21
CA GLU A 84 -12.02 5.99 0.11
C GLU A 84 -11.40 5.79 -1.28
N HIS A 85 -10.08 5.94 -1.40
CA HIS A 85 -9.34 5.78 -2.65
C HIS A 85 -8.57 4.45 -2.70
N TYR A 86 -8.82 3.54 -1.75
CA TYR A 86 -8.25 2.21 -1.76
C TYR A 86 -8.84 1.41 -2.93
N LEU A 87 -7.97 0.95 -3.82
CA LEU A 87 -8.36 0.06 -4.91
C LEU A 87 -8.01 -1.36 -4.51
N GLU A 88 -9.04 -2.17 -4.25
CA GLU A 88 -8.84 -3.59 -4.00
C GLU A 88 -8.19 -4.26 -5.22
N THR A 89 -7.11 -5.01 -4.99
CA THR A 89 -6.32 -5.66 -6.05
C THR A 89 -6.48 -7.18 -6.04
N ALA A 90 -7.68 -7.63 -5.69
CA ALA A 90 -7.99 -9.04 -5.44
C ALA A 90 -7.51 -9.99 -6.56
N HIS A 91 -6.65 -10.95 -6.21
CA HIS A 91 -6.12 -11.97 -7.09
C HIS A 91 -6.36 -13.39 -6.57
N SER A 92 -6.27 -14.37 -7.47
CA SER A 92 -6.42 -15.78 -7.10
C SER A 92 -5.06 -16.36 -6.70
N CYS A 93 -5.03 -17.08 -5.58
CA CYS A 93 -3.84 -17.76 -5.06
C CYS A 93 -3.04 -18.43 -6.19
N PRO A 94 -1.76 -18.10 -6.35
CA PRO A 94 -0.97 -18.52 -7.50
C PRO A 94 -0.67 -20.02 -7.50
N VAL A 95 -0.79 -20.68 -6.34
CA VAL A 95 -0.53 -22.12 -6.17
C VAL A 95 -1.75 -22.96 -6.51
N CYS A 96 -2.87 -22.75 -5.80
CA CYS A 96 -4.04 -23.65 -5.89
C CYS A 96 -5.22 -23.08 -6.66
N ARG A 97 -5.26 -21.76 -6.91
CA ARG A 97 -6.38 -21.04 -7.58
C ARG A 97 -7.76 -21.17 -6.90
N HIS A 98 -7.85 -21.80 -5.73
CA HIS A 98 -9.11 -22.03 -5.00
C HIS A 98 -9.43 -20.99 -3.92
N HIS A 99 -8.50 -20.08 -3.65
CA HIS A 99 -8.69 -18.95 -2.74
C HIS A 99 -8.42 -17.65 -3.48
N LYS A 100 -9.23 -16.64 -3.21
CA LYS A 100 -9.04 -15.28 -3.71
C LYS A 100 -8.61 -14.42 -2.53
N PHE A 101 -7.42 -13.84 -2.63
CA PHE A 101 -6.96 -12.84 -1.67
C PHE A 101 -7.69 -11.53 -1.93
N LYS A 102 -7.86 -10.73 -0.88
CA LYS A 102 -8.52 -9.42 -1.00
C LYS A 102 -7.65 -8.45 -1.80
N ASP A 103 -6.34 -8.52 -1.58
CA ASP A 103 -5.35 -7.60 -2.12
C ASP A 103 -4.05 -8.34 -2.40
N ILE A 104 -3.23 -7.79 -3.31
CA ILE A 104 -1.86 -8.26 -3.54
C ILE A 104 -0.98 -7.93 -2.33
N ASN A 105 0.01 -8.77 -2.07
CA ASN A 105 0.98 -8.55 -1.00
C ASN A 105 0.34 -8.40 0.39
N SER A 106 -0.79 -9.08 0.61
CA SER A 106 -1.54 -9.03 1.86
C SER A 106 -0.88 -9.79 3.00
N PHE A 107 0.09 -10.68 2.69
CA PHE A 107 0.66 -11.68 3.61
C PHE A 107 -0.39 -12.61 4.23
N ASP A 108 -1.60 -12.66 3.68
CA ASP A 108 -2.62 -13.61 4.08
C ASP A 108 -2.21 -15.03 3.64
N ILE A 109 -2.49 -16.02 4.50
CA ILE A 109 -2.18 -17.42 4.20
C ILE A 109 -3.38 -18.07 3.51
N CYS A 110 -3.15 -18.60 2.32
CA CYS A 110 -4.14 -19.36 1.57
C CYS A 110 -4.65 -20.55 2.41
N PRO A 111 -5.94 -20.61 2.77
CA PRO A 111 -6.49 -21.65 3.63
C PRO A 111 -6.52 -23.04 2.97
N VAL A 112 -6.32 -23.09 1.65
CA VAL A 112 -6.37 -24.32 0.86
C VAL A 112 -4.99 -24.98 0.75
N CYS A 113 -3.96 -24.20 0.40
CA CYS A 113 -2.63 -24.73 0.11
C CYS A 113 -1.51 -24.25 1.04
N GLY A 114 -1.77 -23.26 1.91
CA GLY A 114 -0.81 -22.75 2.88
C GLY A 114 0.16 -21.70 2.33
N TRP A 115 0.02 -21.29 1.07
CA TRP A 115 0.82 -20.19 0.47
C TRP A 115 0.52 -18.86 1.15
N CYS A 116 1.54 -18.17 1.65
CA CYS A 116 1.47 -16.79 2.12
C CYS A 116 1.57 -15.82 0.94
N ASP A 117 0.61 -14.90 0.81
CA ASP A 117 0.51 -13.93 -0.28
C ASP A 117 1.61 -12.86 -0.22
N ASP A 118 2.65 -13.05 -1.03
CA ASP A 118 3.83 -12.18 -1.10
C ASP A 118 4.10 -11.83 -2.57
N GLU A 119 3.90 -10.56 -2.94
CA GLU A 119 3.98 -10.11 -4.33
C GLU A 119 5.41 -10.24 -4.89
N LEU A 120 6.44 -10.09 -4.06
CA LEU A 120 7.83 -10.25 -4.48
C LEU A 120 8.11 -11.71 -4.86
N MET A 121 7.66 -12.65 -4.04
CA MET A 121 7.78 -14.09 -4.33
C MET A 121 6.95 -14.51 -5.55
N GLU A 122 5.81 -13.84 -5.80
CA GLU A 122 4.98 -14.08 -6.98
C GLU A 122 5.58 -13.53 -8.28
N LYS A 123 6.17 -12.33 -8.23
CA LYS A 123 6.89 -11.71 -9.37
C LYS A 123 8.17 -12.48 -9.72
N GLU A 124 8.84 -13.06 -8.72
CA GLU A 124 10.10 -13.78 -8.90
C GLU A 124 9.97 -15.26 -8.46
N PRO A 125 9.29 -16.12 -9.26
CA PRO A 125 8.76 -17.40 -8.81
C PRO A 125 9.80 -18.47 -8.43
N THR A 126 11.07 -18.27 -8.79
CA THR A 126 12.20 -19.20 -8.52
C THR A 126 13.12 -18.72 -7.40
N LYS A 127 12.79 -17.60 -6.74
CA LYS A 127 13.64 -16.95 -5.73
C LYS A 127 12.92 -16.81 -4.39
N TRP A 128 13.65 -16.24 -3.42
CA TRP A 128 13.13 -15.81 -2.12
C TRP A 128 12.59 -16.94 -1.23
N ALA A 129 13.01 -18.19 -1.47
CA ALA A 129 12.78 -19.27 -0.52
C ALA A 129 13.33 -18.91 0.87
N GLY A 130 12.56 -19.17 1.92
CA GLY A 130 12.90 -18.80 3.30
C GLY A 130 12.53 -17.37 3.68
N ASN A 131 11.80 -16.64 2.84
CA ASN A 131 11.19 -15.37 3.18
C ASN A 131 9.78 -15.62 3.77
N SER A 132 8.72 -14.98 3.26
CA SER A 132 7.33 -15.22 3.69
C SER A 132 6.85 -16.66 3.53
N ASN A 133 7.46 -17.42 2.61
CA ASN A 133 7.25 -18.85 2.44
C ASN A 133 8.59 -19.59 2.54
N ASP A 134 8.56 -20.83 3.04
CA ASP A 134 9.74 -21.69 3.19
C ASP A 134 10.33 -22.13 1.84
N LEU A 135 9.51 -22.20 0.79
CA LEU A 135 9.89 -22.51 -0.59
C LEU A 135 9.57 -21.33 -1.51
N CYS A 136 10.30 -21.23 -2.63
CA CYS A 136 9.92 -20.34 -3.73
C CYS A 136 8.58 -20.78 -4.34
N LEU A 137 7.90 -19.89 -5.08
CA LEU A 137 6.58 -20.19 -5.63
C LEU A 137 6.57 -21.44 -6.53
N GLN A 138 7.63 -21.65 -7.31
CA GLN A 138 7.74 -22.82 -8.19
C GLN A 138 7.82 -24.12 -7.39
N ASP A 139 8.75 -24.23 -6.43
CA ASP A 139 8.92 -25.44 -5.62
C ASP A 139 7.69 -25.70 -4.73
N PHE A 140 7.05 -24.63 -4.23
CA PHE A 140 5.83 -24.74 -3.45
C PHE A 140 4.68 -25.34 -4.27
N LYS A 141 4.54 -24.95 -5.55
CA LYS A 141 3.55 -25.56 -6.47
C LYS A 141 3.80 -27.05 -6.66
N GLU A 142 5.05 -27.47 -6.80
CA GLU A 142 5.42 -28.87 -6.94
C GLU A 142 5.11 -29.68 -5.67
N ARG A 143 5.42 -29.12 -4.50
CA ARG A 143 5.04 -29.71 -3.21
C ARG A 143 3.53 -29.87 -3.10
N TYR A 144 2.76 -28.81 -3.36
CA TYR A 144 1.30 -28.86 -3.27
C TYR A 144 0.70 -29.87 -4.26
N LYS A 145 1.24 -29.96 -5.48
CA LYS A 145 0.83 -30.96 -6.48
C LYS A 145 1.06 -32.38 -5.96
N SER A 146 2.23 -32.64 -5.37
CA SER A 146 2.58 -33.95 -4.81
C SER A 146 1.67 -34.33 -3.63
N LEU A 147 1.35 -33.37 -2.75
CA LEU A 147 0.42 -33.58 -1.64
C LEU A 147 -0.99 -33.91 -2.14
N CYS A 148 -1.49 -33.21 -3.15
CA CYS A 148 -2.79 -33.50 -3.75
C CYS A 148 -2.86 -34.90 -4.41
N GLN A 149 -1.74 -35.37 -4.98
CA GLN A 149 -1.66 -36.72 -5.56
C GLN A 149 -1.71 -37.81 -4.49
N ASN A 150 -1.06 -37.58 -3.35
CA ASN A 150 -1.02 -38.53 -2.23
C ASN A 150 -2.26 -38.45 -1.33
N HIS A 151 -2.94 -37.31 -1.33
CA HIS A 151 -4.13 -37.04 -0.53
C HIS A 151 -5.16 -36.29 -1.39
N SER A 152 -6.12 -37.03 -1.98
CA SER A 152 -7.12 -36.50 -2.92
C SER A 152 -7.97 -35.35 -2.37
N ASN A 153 -8.03 -35.17 -1.05
CA ASN A 153 -8.74 -34.08 -0.36
C ASN A 153 -7.80 -33.20 0.49
N TYR A 154 -6.52 -33.08 0.11
CA TYR A 154 -5.58 -32.24 0.87
C TYR A 154 -6.09 -30.82 1.04
N ARG A 155 -5.99 -30.34 2.29
CA ARG A 155 -6.26 -28.96 2.70
C ARG A 155 -5.24 -28.59 3.76
N TYR A 156 -4.54 -27.48 3.56
CA TYR A 156 -3.56 -26.96 4.51
C TYR A 156 -4.14 -26.80 5.91
N LYS A 157 -5.35 -26.23 6.04
CA LYS A 157 -6.05 -26.10 7.34
C LYS A 157 -6.24 -27.41 8.11
N THR A 158 -6.22 -28.56 7.44
CA THR A 158 -6.42 -29.87 8.06
C THR A 158 -5.11 -30.63 8.28
N HIS A 159 -4.13 -30.44 7.40
CA HIS A 159 -2.92 -31.26 7.36
C HIS A 159 -1.65 -30.50 7.77
N GLY A 160 -1.68 -29.16 7.76
CA GLY A 160 -0.53 -28.32 8.05
C GLY A 160 0.63 -28.54 7.07
N PHE A 161 1.81 -28.09 7.49
CA PHE A 161 3.11 -28.56 6.99
C PHE A 161 3.79 -29.37 8.09
#